data_AF-A0A6N3ZBQ7-F1
#
_entry.id   AF-A0A6N3ZBQ7-F1
#
_cell.length_a   1.000
_cell.length_b   1.000
_cell.length_c   1.000
_cell.angle_alpha   90.00
_cell.angle_beta   90.00
_cell.angle_gamma   90.00
#
_symmetry.space_group_name_H-M   'P 1'
#
loop_
_entity.id
_entity.type
_entity.pdbx_description
1 polymer ?
#
loop_
_entity_poly.entity_id
_entity_poly.type
_entity_poly.pdbx_seq_one_letter_code
_entity_poly.pdbx_strand_id
1 'polypeptide(L)'
;MTLNTWLALVTDWYQTKHDKSLDSLEQLVYSAPTSIWGPELTDNQSKAIACWLDGCLRVFEHAKYHNIAKAFQTLQYISSKLEMAAFNSAADIEIKDWCIKRLQHITVLSLEFCNQQHDQPTWNNEANTLIENHVKLMASVAWNEKQTPSNMHNSNSLH
;
A
#
# COMPACT_ATOMS: atom_id res chain seq x y z
N MET A 1 3.34 13.48 -14.50
CA MET A 1 3.85 12.31 -15.27
C MET A 1 2.66 11.39 -15.55
N THR A 2 2.62 10.70 -16.70
CA THR A 2 1.53 9.74 -17.01
C THR A 2 1.86 8.35 -16.45
N LEU A 3 0.86 7.48 -16.30
CA LEU A 3 1.05 6.08 -15.90
C LEU A 3 2.08 5.36 -16.77
N ASN A 4 1.93 5.42 -18.10
CA ASN A 4 2.78 4.68 -19.02
C ASN A 4 4.23 5.19 -19.00
N THR A 5 4.41 6.52 -18.91
CA THR A 5 5.75 7.11 -18.79
C THR A 5 6.41 6.67 -17.48
N TRP A 6 5.69 6.74 -16.36
CA TRP A 6 6.23 6.31 -15.07
C TRP A 6 6.55 4.81 -15.05
N LEU A 7 5.65 3.97 -15.58
CA LEU A 7 5.84 2.53 -15.65
C LEU A 7 7.05 2.16 -16.51
N ALA A 8 7.27 2.84 -17.62
CA ALA A 8 8.45 2.65 -18.45
C ALA A 8 9.74 3.00 -17.68
N LEU A 9 9.76 4.13 -16.97
CA LEU A 9 10.92 4.57 -16.18
C LEU A 9 11.24 3.59 -15.04
N VAL A 10 10.24 3.10 -14.31
CA VAL A 10 10.47 2.16 -13.20
C VAL A 10 10.87 0.78 -13.71
N THR A 11 10.31 0.35 -14.85
CA THR A 11 10.71 -0.90 -15.49
C THR A 11 12.15 -0.82 -15.99
N ASP A 12 12.53 0.29 -16.64
CA ASP A 12 13.91 0.55 -17.05
C ASP A 12 14.85 0.58 -15.83
N TRP A 13 14.40 1.12 -14.69
CA TRP A 13 15.15 1.05 -13.43
C TRP A 13 15.50 -0.38 -13.04
N TYR A 14 14.53 -1.30 -13.09
CA TYR A 14 14.76 -2.71 -12.75
C TYR A 14 15.63 -3.47 -13.76
N GLN A 15 15.63 -3.06 -15.03
CA GLN A 15 16.38 -3.76 -16.08
C GLN A 15 17.87 -3.39 -16.10
N THR A 16 18.22 -2.17 -15.71
CA THR A 16 19.62 -1.69 -15.71
C THR A 16 20.32 -2.04 -14.40
N LYS A 17 20.98 -3.20 -14.35
CA LYS A 17 21.60 -3.77 -13.13
C LYS A 17 22.86 -3.06 -12.61
N HIS A 18 23.51 -2.19 -13.39
CA HIS A 18 24.90 -1.80 -13.10
C HIS A 18 25.12 -0.35 -12.59
N ASP A 19 24.21 0.60 -12.80
CA ASP A 19 24.51 2.04 -12.59
C ASP A 19 23.47 2.84 -11.78
N LYS A 20 22.40 2.21 -11.26
CA LYS A 20 21.32 2.98 -10.64
C LYS A 20 21.43 3.03 -9.11
N SER A 21 21.50 4.25 -8.58
CA SER A 21 21.46 4.51 -7.15
C SER A 21 20.05 4.26 -6.58
N LEU A 22 19.97 3.84 -5.32
CA LEU A 22 18.70 3.73 -4.62
C LEU A 22 18.00 5.08 -4.45
N ASP A 23 18.74 6.18 -4.42
CA ASP A 23 18.17 7.54 -4.40
C ASP A 23 17.32 7.82 -5.66
N SER A 24 17.74 7.30 -6.82
CA SER A 24 16.95 7.43 -8.06
C SER A 24 15.66 6.61 -8.01
N LEU A 25 15.69 5.42 -7.38
CA LEU A 25 14.49 4.61 -7.15
C LEU A 25 13.52 5.32 -6.21
N GLU A 26 14.04 5.90 -5.13
CA GLU A 26 13.25 6.63 -4.14
C GLU A 26 12.49 7.80 -4.77
N GLN A 27 13.20 8.63 -5.55
CA GLN A 27 12.57 9.72 -6.29
C GLN A 27 11.47 9.21 -7.24
N LEU A 28 11.68 8.05 -7.85
CA LEU A 28 10.72 7.46 -8.77
C LEU A 28 9.47 6.95 -8.05
N VAL A 29 9.60 6.26 -6.92
CA VAL A 29 8.44 5.74 -6.17
C VAL A 29 7.63 6.84 -5.48
N TYR A 30 8.26 7.97 -5.13
CA TYR A 30 7.57 9.13 -4.57
C TYR A 30 6.96 10.05 -5.62
N SER A 31 7.40 9.96 -6.88
CA SER A 31 6.78 10.65 -8.04
C SER A 31 5.71 9.82 -8.77
N ALA A 32 5.33 8.68 -8.19
CA ALA A 32 4.32 7.78 -8.73
C ALA A 32 2.97 8.51 -8.97
N PRO A 33 2.43 8.47 -10.20
CA PRO A 33 1.18 9.17 -10.52
C PRO A 33 -0.02 8.53 -9.82
N THR A 34 -1.03 9.35 -9.47
CA THR A 34 -2.26 8.90 -8.82
C THR A 34 -3.07 7.93 -9.67
N SER A 35 -2.92 7.97 -10.99
CA SER A 35 -3.60 7.06 -11.95
C SER A 35 -3.18 5.59 -11.83
N ILE A 36 -2.15 5.28 -11.04
CA ILE A 36 -1.80 3.89 -10.66
C ILE A 36 -2.97 3.24 -9.89
N TRP A 37 -3.77 4.03 -9.17
CA TRP A 37 -4.80 3.56 -8.24
C TRP A 37 -6.23 3.62 -8.80
N GLY A 38 -6.39 3.45 -10.11
CA GLY A 38 -7.69 3.44 -10.78
C GLY A 38 -7.91 4.59 -11.76
N PRO A 39 -9.13 4.72 -12.32
CA PRO A 39 -10.38 4.17 -11.78
C PRO A 39 -10.59 2.66 -11.98
N GLU A 40 -10.20 2.10 -13.14
CA GLU A 40 -10.30 0.65 -13.42
C GLU A 40 -8.97 -0.05 -13.14
N LEU A 41 -8.97 -1.39 -13.00
CA LEU A 41 -7.74 -2.18 -12.94
C LEU A 41 -7.34 -2.69 -14.33
N THR A 42 -6.41 -2.00 -14.97
CA THR A 42 -5.75 -2.49 -16.20
C THR A 42 -4.50 -3.29 -15.89
N ASP A 43 -4.02 -4.09 -16.86
CA ASP A 43 -2.72 -4.78 -16.76
C ASP A 43 -1.56 -3.82 -16.43
N ASN A 44 -1.58 -2.61 -16.98
CA ASN A 44 -0.55 -1.61 -16.72
C ASN A 44 -0.65 -1.06 -15.29
N GLN A 45 -1.85 -0.86 -14.74
CA GLN A 45 -2.01 -0.47 -13.33
C GLN A 45 -1.59 -1.60 -12.39
N SER A 46 -2.00 -2.84 -12.67
CA SER A 46 -1.57 -4.01 -11.90
C SER A 46 -0.04 -4.11 -11.81
N LYS A 47 0.64 -4.00 -12.96
CA LYS A 47 2.11 -3.93 -13.03
C LYS A 47 2.67 -2.72 -12.28
N ALA A 48 2.07 -1.54 -12.45
CA ALA A 48 2.54 -0.32 -11.81
C ALA A 48 2.41 -0.37 -10.27
N ILE A 49 1.29 -0.89 -9.75
CA ILE A 49 1.08 -1.11 -8.32
C ILE A 49 2.14 -2.06 -7.76
N ALA A 50 2.40 -3.17 -8.45
CA ALA A 50 3.41 -4.14 -8.05
C ALA A 50 4.83 -3.53 -8.06
N CYS A 51 5.20 -2.83 -9.13
CA CYS A 51 6.50 -2.16 -9.25
C CYS A 51 6.69 -1.05 -8.21
N TRP A 52 5.64 -0.29 -7.93
CA TRP A 52 5.64 0.76 -6.91
C TRP A 52 5.91 0.17 -5.53
N LEU A 53 5.16 -0.88 -5.16
CA LEU A 53 5.31 -1.51 -3.86
C LEU A 53 6.69 -2.16 -3.69
N ASP A 54 7.17 -2.92 -4.70
CA ASP A 54 8.51 -3.51 -4.67
C ASP A 54 9.58 -2.43 -4.48
N GLY A 55 9.43 -1.30 -5.18
CA GLY A 55 10.37 -0.19 -5.10
C GLY A 55 10.40 0.44 -3.71
N CYS A 56 9.23 0.70 -3.12
CA CYS A 56 9.13 1.20 -1.75
C CYS A 56 9.72 0.22 -0.73
N LEU A 57 9.51 -1.09 -0.88
CA LEU A 57 10.09 -2.10 0.00
C LEU A 57 11.61 -2.18 -0.12
N ARG A 58 12.17 -1.97 -1.31
CA ARG A 58 13.63 -1.87 -1.49
C ARG A 58 14.22 -0.63 -0.83
N VAL A 59 13.54 0.51 -0.94
CA VAL A 59 13.92 1.75 -0.24
C VAL A 59 13.89 1.52 1.28
N PHE A 60 12.84 0.87 1.79
CA PHE A 60 12.73 0.48 3.19
C PHE A 60 13.88 -0.43 3.62
N GLU A 61 14.14 -1.52 2.91
CA GLU A 61 15.16 -2.51 3.30
C GLU A 61 16.56 -1.89 3.36
N HIS A 62 16.88 -0.99 2.44
CA HIS A 62 18.11 -0.22 2.50
C HIS A 62 18.15 0.76 3.68
N ALA A 63 17.06 1.50 3.90
CA ALA A 63 16.96 2.47 4.99
C ALA A 63 17.03 1.80 6.36
N LYS A 64 16.54 0.55 6.51
CA LYS A 64 16.50 -0.19 7.77
C LYS A 64 17.85 -0.22 8.51
N TYR A 65 18.96 -0.30 7.77
CA TYR A 65 20.30 -0.39 8.35
C TYR A 65 21.05 0.95 8.43
N HIS A 66 20.60 1.98 7.71
CA HIS A 66 21.33 3.25 7.57
C HIS A 66 20.60 4.43 8.20
N ASN A 67 19.27 4.39 8.24
CA ASN A 67 18.41 5.45 8.73
C ASN A 67 17.06 4.87 9.19
N ILE A 68 16.99 4.52 10.48
CA ILE A 68 15.83 3.90 11.12
C ILE A 68 14.57 4.78 10.96
N ALA A 69 14.70 6.10 11.14
CA ALA A 69 13.58 7.02 10.99
C ALA A 69 13.01 7.01 9.57
N LYS A 70 13.88 7.02 8.56
CA LYS A 70 13.48 6.94 7.15
C LYS A 70 12.84 5.59 6.82
N ALA A 71 13.36 4.49 7.36
CA ALA A 71 12.78 3.16 7.18
C ALA A 71 11.33 3.14 7.68
N PHE A 72 11.11 3.62 8.90
CA PHE A 72 9.76 3.70 9.44
C PHE A 72 8.84 4.63 8.63
N GLN A 73 9.33 5.82 8.25
CA GLN A 73 8.59 6.75 7.40
C GLN A 73 8.22 6.14 6.05
N THR A 74 9.07 5.30 5.48
CA THR A 74 8.78 4.58 4.23
C THR A 74 7.61 3.62 4.42
N LEU A 75 7.56 2.89 5.53
CA LEU A 75 6.42 2.02 5.86
C LEU A 75 5.13 2.82 6.07
N GLN A 76 5.19 3.94 6.80
CA GLN A 76 4.04 4.83 6.98
C GLN A 76 3.54 5.41 5.64
N TYR A 77 4.46 5.76 4.74
CA TYR A 77 4.12 6.22 3.40
C TYR A 77 3.39 5.15 2.59
N ILE A 78 3.88 3.90 2.61
CA ILE A 78 3.22 2.78 1.93
C ILE A 78 1.80 2.60 2.48
N SER A 79 1.66 2.51 3.81
CA SER A 79 0.35 2.36 4.46
C SER A 79 -0.61 3.47 4.05
N SER A 80 -0.18 4.73 4.16
CA SER A 80 -1.03 5.88 3.80
C SER A 80 -1.53 5.81 2.36
N LYS A 81 -0.67 5.43 1.40
CA LYS A 81 -1.07 5.31 -0.02
C LYS A 81 -2.05 4.18 -0.25
N LEU A 82 -1.85 3.04 0.40
CA LEU A 82 -2.78 1.90 0.31
C LEU A 82 -4.13 2.23 0.95
N GLU A 83 -4.15 2.92 2.09
CA GLU A 83 -5.39 3.37 2.75
C GLU A 83 -6.16 4.32 1.83
N MET A 84 -5.48 5.33 1.28
CA MET A 84 -6.11 6.26 0.33
C MET A 84 -6.72 5.54 -0.87
N ALA A 85 -6.03 4.55 -1.43
CA ALA A 85 -6.55 3.76 -2.56
C ALA A 85 -7.73 2.87 -2.16
N ALA A 86 -7.67 2.24 -0.99
CA ALA A 86 -8.73 1.36 -0.48
C ALA A 86 -10.05 2.08 -0.23
N PHE A 87 -10.00 3.34 0.23
CA PHE A 87 -11.18 4.15 0.51
C PHE A 87 -11.55 5.12 -0.61
N ASN A 88 -10.83 5.11 -1.73
CA ASN A 88 -11.18 5.92 -2.89
C ASN A 88 -12.47 5.38 -3.55
N SER A 89 -13.57 6.12 -3.46
CA SER A 89 -14.85 5.69 -4.04
C SER A 89 -14.78 5.41 -5.54
N ALA A 90 -13.89 6.08 -6.28
CA ALA A 90 -13.72 5.93 -7.72
C ALA A 90 -12.81 4.75 -8.14
N ALA A 91 -12.15 4.08 -7.20
CA ALA A 91 -11.27 2.95 -7.50
C ALA A 91 -12.05 1.64 -7.65
N ASP A 92 -11.57 0.78 -8.55
CA ASP A 92 -12.01 -0.59 -8.76
C ASP A 92 -12.02 -1.39 -7.44
N ILE A 93 -13.01 -2.27 -7.28
CA ILE A 93 -13.14 -3.12 -6.10
C ILE A 93 -11.94 -4.05 -5.92
N GLU A 94 -11.34 -4.53 -7.02
CA GLU A 94 -10.15 -5.38 -6.97
C GLU A 94 -8.92 -4.62 -6.47
N ILE A 95 -8.79 -3.34 -6.84
CA ILE A 95 -7.72 -2.46 -6.31
C ILE A 95 -7.92 -2.28 -4.80
N LYS A 96 -9.16 -2.02 -4.36
CA LYS A 96 -9.48 -1.82 -2.95
C LYS A 96 -9.19 -3.05 -2.11
N ASP A 97 -9.67 -4.22 -2.54
CA ASP A 97 -9.43 -5.50 -1.87
C ASP A 97 -7.93 -5.82 -1.79
N TRP A 98 -7.21 -5.62 -2.89
CA TRP A 98 -5.75 -5.81 -2.91
C TRP A 98 -5.05 -4.86 -1.92
N CYS A 99 -5.45 -3.58 -1.85
CA CYS A 99 -4.87 -2.61 -0.93
C CYS A 99 -5.12 -2.99 0.53
N ILE A 100 -6.34 -3.42 0.87
CA ILE A 100 -6.68 -3.87 2.23
C ILE A 100 -5.87 -5.10 2.63
N LYS A 101 -5.78 -6.12 1.77
CA LYS A 101 -4.95 -7.30 2.02
C LYS A 101 -3.49 -6.91 2.22
N ARG A 102 -2.97 -6.01 1.39
CA ARG A 102 -1.58 -5.56 1.50
C ARG A 102 -1.32 -4.74 2.76
N LEU A 103 -2.26 -3.91 3.20
CA LEU A 103 -2.15 -3.14 4.44
C LEU A 103 -1.93 -4.00 5.66
N GLN A 104 -2.57 -5.16 5.75
CA GLN A 104 -2.34 -6.12 6.83
C GLN A 104 -0.88 -6.57 6.88
N HIS A 105 -0.31 -6.93 5.73
CA HIS A 105 1.11 -7.30 5.64
C HIS A 105 2.06 -6.16 6.01
N ILE A 106 1.78 -4.93 5.56
CA ILE A 106 2.62 -3.76 5.88
C ILE A 106 2.51 -3.41 7.37
N THR A 107 1.33 -3.60 7.98
CA THR A 107 1.15 -3.41 9.43
C THR A 107 2.02 -4.40 10.20
N VAL A 108 1.98 -5.69 9.86
CA VAL A 108 2.83 -6.71 10.50
C VAL A 108 4.31 -6.38 10.33
N LEU A 109 4.75 -6.04 9.12
CA LEU A 109 6.14 -5.63 8.86
C LEU A 109 6.55 -4.40 9.69
N SER A 110 5.64 -3.44 9.87
CA SER A 110 5.89 -2.26 10.71
C SER A 110 6.04 -2.63 12.18
N LEU A 111 5.22 -3.54 12.70
CA LEU A 111 5.32 -4.02 14.08
C LEU A 111 6.61 -4.82 14.30
N GLU A 112 6.98 -5.70 13.36
CA GLU A 112 8.24 -6.43 13.40
C GLU A 112 9.42 -5.46 13.42
N PHE A 113 9.37 -4.42 12.58
CA PHE A 113 10.38 -3.38 12.56
C PHE A 113 10.47 -2.66 13.92
N CYS A 114 9.35 -2.22 14.51
CA CYS A 114 9.34 -1.57 15.84
C CYS A 114 9.96 -2.48 16.91
N ASN A 115 9.60 -3.77 16.92
CA ASN A 115 10.08 -4.73 17.92
C ASN A 115 11.60 -4.98 17.83
N GLN A 116 12.22 -4.75 16.67
CA GLN A 116 13.67 -4.95 16.46
C GLN A 116 14.52 -3.73 16.86
N GLN A 117 13.92 -2.62 17.29
CA GLN A 117 14.66 -1.40 17.59
C GLN A 117 15.25 -1.38 19.01
N HIS A 118 16.29 -0.59 19.22
CA HIS A 118 16.97 -0.50 20.52
C HIS A 118 16.19 0.35 21.54
N ASP A 119 15.57 1.46 21.10
CA ASP A 119 14.81 2.37 21.97
C ASP A 119 13.37 1.90 22.21
N GLN A 120 13.25 0.77 22.91
CA GLN A 120 11.99 0.07 23.11
C GLN A 120 10.83 0.94 23.65
N PRO A 121 11.02 1.87 24.61
CA PRO A 121 9.91 2.72 25.06
C PRO A 121 9.24 3.53 23.94
N THR A 122 10.03 4.15 23.07
CA THR A 122 9.53 4.92 21.92
C THR A 122 8.85 4.00 20.91
N TRP A 123 9.51 2.90 20.55
CA TRP A 123 9.01 1.99 19.51
C TRP A 123 7.81 1.15 19.94
N ASN A 124 7.66 0.87 21.23
CA ASN A 124 6.45 0.27 21.78
C ASN A 124 5.26 1.23 21.69
N ASN A 125 5.48 2.53 21.88
CA ASN A 125 4.42 3.53 21.68
C ASN A 125 3.98 3.60 20.21
N GLU A 126 4.94 3.59 19.28
CA GLU A 126 4.65 3.52 17.84
C GLU A 126 3.92 2.21 17.46
N ALA A 127 4.37 1.07 17.98
CA ALA A 127 3.72 -0.22 17.75
C ALA A 127 2.28 -0.25 18.26
N ASN A 128 2.02 0.28 19.46
CA ASN A 128 0.66 0.39 20.01
C ASN A 128 -0.23 1.28 19.12
N THR A 129 0.31 2.42 18.67
CA THR A 129 -0.40 3.33 17.75
C THR A 129 -0.76 2.61 16.44
N LEU A 130 0.16 1.83 15.88
CA LEU A 130 -0.09 1.04 14.67
C LEU A 130 -1.19 0.00 14.89
N ILE A 131 -1.18 -0.72 16.01
CA ILE A 131 -2.21 -1.70 16.36
C ILE A 131 -3.58 -1.00 16.46
N GLU A 132 -3.66 0.09 17.20
CA GLU A 132 -4.92 0.83 17.37
C GLU A 132 -5.48 1.33 16.04
N ASN A 133 -4.63 1.93 15.21
CA ASN A 133 -5.04 2.44 13.90
C ASN A 133 -5.48 1.30 12.98
N HIS A 134 -4.74 0.19 12.96
CA HIS A 134 -5.09 -0.97 12.15
C HIS A 134 -6.41 -1.60 12.59
N VAL A 135 -6.66 -1.73 13.90
CA VAL A 135 -7.94 -2.25 14.42
C VAL A 135 -9.10 -1.35 14.01
N LYS A 136 -8.96 -0.02 14.17
CA LYS A 136 -9.99 0.96 13.74
C LYS A 136 -10.27 0.85 12.25
N LEU A 137 -9.21 0.77 11.44
CA LEU A 137 -9.28 0.60 10.00
C LEU A 137 -10.03 -0.70 9.63
N MET A 138 -9.62 -1.86 10.16
CA MET A 138 -10.25 -3.14 9.86
C MET A 138 -11.72 -3.21 10.30
N ALA A 139 -12.07 -2.58 11.43
CA ALA A 139 -13.45 -2.45 11.86
C ALA A 139 -14.29 -1.64 10.85
N SER A 140 -13.74 -0.57 10.29
CA SER A 140 -14.43 0.23 9.27
C SER A 140 -14.65 -0.53 7.95
N VAL A 141 -13.69 -1.38 7.56
CA VAL A 141 -13.82 -2.23 6.36
C VAL A 141 -14.88 -3.31 6.57
N ALA A 142 -14.86 -4.00 7.72
CA ALA A 142 -15.87 -5.02 8.04
C ALA A 142 -17.29 -4.43 8.14
N TRP A 143 -17.41 -3.16 8.56
CA TRP A 143 -18.66 -2.42 8.49
C TRP A 143 -19.11 -2.19 7.05
N ASN A 144 -18.19 -1.85 6.15
CA ASN A 144 -18.48 -1.65 4.72
C ASN A 144 -18.86 -2.96 4.00
N GLU A 145 -18.27 -4.11 4.35
CA GLU A 145 -18.62 -5.40 3.75
C GLU A 145 -20.05 -5.85 4.08
N LYS A 146 -20.56 -5.53 5.27
CA LYS A 146 -21.93 -5.89 5.71
C LYS A 146 -23.04 -5.03 5.08
N GLN A 147 -22.69 -4.03 4.26
CA GLN A 147 -23.66 -3.09 3.64
C GLN A 147 -23.91 -3.31 2.15
N THR A 148 -23.56 -4.47 1.58
CA THR A 148 -24.15 -4.90 0.29
C THR A 148 -25.42 -5.70 0.57
N PRO A 149 -26.63 -5.14 0.39
CA PRO A 149 -27.85 -5.94 0.40
C PRO A 149 -27.88 -6.77 -0.89
N SER A 150 -27.23 -7.92 -0.88
CA SER A 150 -27.54 -8.99 -1.82
C SER A 150 -28.87 -9.62 -1.40
N ASN A 151 -29.86 -9.50 -2.29
CA ASN A 151 -31.21 -10.10 -2.28
C ASN A 151 -32.32 -9.30 -1.59
N MET A 152 -32.78 -8.23 -2.25
CA MET A 152 -34.22 -7.93 -2.29
C MET A 152 -34.88 -8.76 -3.41
N HIS A 153 -35.68 -9.75 -2.99
CA HIS A 153 -36.95 -10.24 -3.56
C HIS A 153 -37.21 -10.01 -5.07
N ASN A 154 -37.70 -11.00 -5.83
CA ASN A 154 -39.01 -11.57 -5.54
C ASN A 154 -39.24 -12.94 -6.18
N SER A 155 -39.63 -13.89 -5.33
CA SER A 155 -40.21 -15.17 -5.69
C SER A 155 -41.57 -14.94 -6.35
N ASN A 156 -41.71 -15.36 -7.61
CA ASN A 156 -43.02 -15.52 -8.25
C ASN A 156 -43.72 -16.77 -7.68
N SER A 157 -44.67 -16.56 -6.77
CA SER A 157 -45.82 -17.43 -6.46
C SER A 157 -46.78 -16.58 -5.62
N LEU A 158 -48.08 -16.43 -5.85
CA LEU A 158 -49.08 -17.29 -6.46
C LEU A 158 -50.14 -16.41 -7.15
N HIS A 159 -50.71 -16.91 -8.25
CA HIS A 159 -52.10 -16.68 -8.61
C HIS A 159 -52.66 -17.95 -9.28
#